data_AF-A0A1F5HL98-F1
#
_entry.id   AF-A0A1F5HL98-F1
#
_cell.length_a   1.000
_cell.length_b   1.000
_cell.length_c   1.000
_cell.angle_alpha   90.00
_cell.angle_beta   90.00
_cell.angle_gamma   90.00
#
_symmetry.space_group_name_H-M   'P 1'
#
loop_
_entity.id
_entity.type
_entity.pdbx_description
1 polymer ?
#
loop_
_entity_poly.entity_id
_entity_poly.type
_entity_poly.pdbx_seq_one_letter_code
_entity_poly.pdbx_strand_id
1 'polypeptide(L)'
;VVNEATNNLLGYFRGKNKLDYNFYSEQAQLHLKDVRELITLANNFFVLTFIVALVSSVVLLAKSHRLFLKALFFSSTFTLLAILALSLGLLSFFDPFFLKFHQVLFDNQAWLFPAEDNLIKLFPPTFFVAFANRLAQNIIFTSLIILSVSTIFLKKAKR
;
A
#
# COMPACT_ATOMS: atom_id res chain seq x y z
N VAL A 1 -18.70 -3.17 -19.67
CA VAL A 1 -17.79 -2.01 -19.75
C VAL A 1 -16.97 -1.80 -18.47
N VAL A 2 -17.50 -1.31 -17.35
CA VAL A 2 -16.68 -1.00 -16.14
C VAL A 2 -15.87 -2.21 -15.64
N ASN A 3 -16.52 -3.34 -15.34
CA ASN A 3 -15.84 -4.55 -14.86
C ASN A 3 -14.81 -5.10 -15.86
N GLU A 4 -15.07 -4.92 -17.14
CA GLU A 4 -14.20 -5.39 -18.23
C GLU A 4 -12.95 -4.52 -18.35
N ALA A 5 -13.11 -3.18 -18.33
CA ALA A 5 -12.00 -2.23 -18.30
C ALA A 5 -11.14 -2.42 -17.03
N THR A 6 -11.78 -2.59 -15.86
CA THR A 6 -11.06 -2.90 -14.61
C THR A 6 -10.28 -4.21 -14.72
N ASN A 7 -10.89 -5.28 -15.24
CA ASN A 7 -10.20 -6.56 -15.42
C ASN A 7 -9.06 -6.47 -16.44
N ASN A 8 -9.26 -5.72 -17.54
CA ASN A 8 -8.21 -5.45 -18.51
C ASN A 8 -7.00 -4.79 -17.82
N LEU A 9 -7.25 -3.72 -17.05
CA LEU A 9 -6.23 -2.97 -16.35
C LEU A 9 -5.50 -3.79 -15.28
N LEU A 10 -6.24 -4.54 -14.45
CA LEU A 10 -5.63 -5.43 -13.45
C LEU A 10 -4.78 -6.52 -14.10
N GLY A 11 -5.21 -7.03 -15.26
CA GLY A 11 -4.40 -7.95 -16.05
C GLY A 11 -3.16 -7.28 -16.64
N TYR A 12 -3.25 -6.02 -17.07
CA TYR A 12 -2.11 -5.24 -17.55
C TYR A 12 -1.05 -5.04 -16.46
N PHE A 13 -1.45 -4.68 -15.24
CA PHE A 13 -0.53 -4.57 -14.10
C PHE A 13 0.12 -5.90 -13.73
N ARG A 14 -0.56 -7.03 -13.98
CA ARG A 14 -0.01 -8.39 -13.78
C ARG A 14 0.81 -8.89 -14.97
N GLY A 15 0.99 -8.08 -16.02
CA GLY A 15 1.67 -8.47 -17.26
C GLY A 15 0.92 -9.51 -18.10
N LYS A 16 -0.38 -9.72 -17.84
CA LYS A 16 -1.22 -10.70 -18.54
C LYS A 16 -1.94 -10.13 -19.76
N ASN A 17 -2.22 -8.82 -19.75
CA ASN A 17 -2.96 -8.15 -20.81
C ASN A 17 -2.14 -7.00 -21.41
N LYS A 18 -2.47 -6.63 -22.66
CA LYS A 18 -2.21 -5.29 -23.17
C LYS A 18 -3.35 -4.36 -22.73
N LEU A 19 -3.02 -3.09 -22.51
CA LEU A 19 -4.01 -2.09 -22.12
C LEU A 19 -4.95 -1.82 -23.31
N ASP A 20 -6.25 -1.66 -23.05
CA ASP A 20 -7.24 -1.36 -24.08
C ASP A 20 -7.17 0.11 -24.53
N TYR A 21 -6.52 0.34 -25.66
CA TYR A 21 -6.29 1.70 -26.19
C TYR A 21 -7.56 2.36 -26.73
N ASN A 22 -8.65 1.61 -26.96
CA ASN A 22 -9.93 2.21 -27.32
C ASN A 22 -10.64 2.81 -26.10
N PHE A 23 -10.36 2.28 -24.91
CA PHE A 23 -10.98 2.73 -23.67
C PHE A 23 -10.16 3.81 -22.96
N TYR A 24 -8.84 3.68 -22.94
CA TYR A 24 -7.94 4.61 -22.27
C TYR A 24 -7.37 5.66 -23.24
N SER A 25 -7.47 6.94 -22.88
CA SER A 25 -6.85 8.04 -23.62
C SER A 25 -5.32 7.87 -23.72
N GLU A 26 -4.67 8.50 -24.70
CA GLU A 26 -3.20 8.45 -24.81
C GLU A 26 -2.50 8.92 -23.54
N GLN A 27 -3.04 9.96 -22.90
CA GLN A 27 -2.58 10.44 -21.60
C GLN A 27 -2.72 9.36 -20.52
N ALA A 28 -3.86 8.66 -20.45
CA ALA A 28 -4.07 7.58 -19.51
C ALA A 28 -3.11 6.41 -19.77
N GLN A 29 -2.82 6.09 -21.02
CA GLN A 29 -1.86 5.05 -21.38
C GLN A 29 -0.45 5.38 -20.89
N LEU A 30 0.00 6.63 -21.07
CA LEU A 30 1.29 7.10 -20.55
C LEU A 30 1.36 6.99 -19.03
N HIS A 31 0.37 7.54 -18.33
CA HIS A 31 0.34 7.49 -16.87
C HIS A 31 0.26 6.06 -16.33
N LEU A 32 -0.57 5.19 -16.94
CA LEU A 32 -0.72 3.80 -16.51
C LEU A 32 0.53 2.96 -16.75
N LYS A 33 1.35 3.32 -17.74
CA LYS A 33 2.67 2.72 -17.93
C LYS A 33 3.59 3.06 -16.75
N ASP A 34 3.68 4.33 -16.37
CA ASP A 34 4.48 4.76 -15.21
C ASP A 34 3.98 4.09 -13.92
N VAL A 35 2.66 4.02 -13.73
CA VAL A 35 2.02 3.33 -12.59
C VAL A 35 2.38 1.84 -12.57
N ARG A 36 2.41 1.17 -13.73
CA ARG A 36 2.79 -0.25 -13.80
C ARG A 36 4.24 -0.47 -13.37
N GLU A 37 5.15 0.39 -13.80
CA GLU A 37 6.56 0.33 -13.41
C GLU A 37 6.71 0.55 -11.90
N LEU A 38 6.01 1.55 -11.36
CA LEU A 38 5.99 1.83 -9.93
C LEU A 38 5.40 0.67 -9.10
N ILE A 39 4.29 0.07 -9.54
CA ILE A 39 3.70 -1.11 -8.88
C ILE A 39 4.68 -2.28 -8.91
N THR A 40 5.37 -2.50 -10.03
CA THR A 40 6.36 -3.58 -10.17
C THR A 40 7.53 -3.36 -9.20
N LEU A 41 8.04 -2.14 -9.13
CA LEU A 41 9.09 -1.74 -8.20
C LEU A 41 8.66 -1.93 -6.74
N ALA A 42 7.48 -1.42 -6.37
CA ALA A 42 6.92 -1.56 -5.03
C ALA A 42 6.72 -3.04 -4.64
N ASN A 43 6.25 -3.88 -5.57
CA ASN A 43 6.09 -5.31 -5.35
C ASN A 43 7.44 -6.00 -5.12
N ASN A 44 8.48 -5.66 -5.88
CA ASN A 44 9.82 -6.21 -5.69
C ASN A 44 10.40 -5.81 -4.32
N PHE A 45 10.25 -4.55 -3.91
CA PHE A 45 10.63 -4.10 -2.57
C PHE A 45 9.83 -4.81 -1.47
N PHE A 46 8.52 -5.04 -1.67
CA PHE A 46 7.68 -5.77 -0.74
C PHE A 46 8.17 -7.22 -0.57
N VAL A 47 8.46 -7.93 -1.67
CA VAL A 47 9.00 -9.30 -1.61
C VAL A 47 10.35 -9.33 -0.89
N LEU A 48 11.25 -8.40 -1.20
CA LEU A 48 12.56 -8.30 -0.55
C LEU A 48 12.41 -8.06 0.97
N THR A 49 11.62 -7.06 1.37
CA THR A 49 11.42 -6.74 2.79
C THR A 49 10.69 -7.84 3.54
N PHE A 50 9.78 -8.56 2.89
CA PHE A 50 9.13 -9.74 3.45
C PHE A 50 10.13 -10.87 3.73
N ILE A 51 11.03 -11.17 2.78
CA ILE A 51 12.09 -12.17 2.98
C ILE A 51 13.02 -11.75 4.12
N VAL A 52 13.45 -10.49 4.16
CA VAL A 52 14.30 -9.97 5.25
C VAL A 52 13.59 -10.07 6.60
N ALA A 53 12.29 -9.77 6.68
CA ALA A 53 11.51 -9.89 7.90
C ALA A 53 11.38 -11.35 8.35
N LEU A 54 11.19 -12.29 7.42
CA LEU A 54 11.11 -13.71 7.71
C LEU A 54 12.44 -14.26 8.23
N VAL A 55 13.55 -13.99 7.54
CA VAL A 55 14.90 -14.38 7.99
C VAL A 55 15.22 -13.79 9.35
N SER A 56 14.97 -12.48 9.54
CA SER A 56 15.18 -11.81 10.83
C SER A 56 14.34 -12.45 11.95
N SER A 57 13.11 -12.84 11.66
CA SER A 57 12.23 -13.52 12.61
C SER A 57 12.80 -14.87 13.03
N VAL A 58 13.26 -15.69 12.07
CA VAL A 58 13.89 -17.00 12.34
C VAL A 58 15.16 -16.84 13.18
N VAL A 59 16.04 -15.90 12.82
CA VAL A 59 17.29 -15.63 13.54
C VAL A 59 17.01 -15.18 14.98
N LEU A 60 16.05 -14.27 15.18
CA LEU A 60 15.68 -13.80 16.51
C LEU A 60 15.05 -14.90 17.37
N LEU A 61 14.20 -15.74 16.78
CA LEU A 61 13.60 -16.89 17.46
C LEU A 61 14.67 -17.90 17.90
N ALA A 62 15.63 -18.22 17.01
CA ALA A 62 16.74 -19.11 17.33
C ALA A 62 17.64 -18.55 18.44
N LYS A 63 17.83 -17.23 18.49
CA LYS A 63 18.65 -16.58 19.52
C LYS A 63 17.93 -16.47 20.88
N SER A 64 16.68 -16.03 20.88
CA SER A 64 15.88 -15.89 22.10
C SER A 64 14.43 -15.55 21.78
N HIS A 65 13.51 -16.37 22.29
CA HIS A 65 12.07 -16.10 22.23
C HIS A 65 11.73 -14.70 22.78
N ARG A 66 12.41 -14.25 23.83
CA ARG A 66 12.19 -12.91 24.41
C ARG A 66 12.63 -11.77 23.48
N LEU A 67 13.73 -11.94 22.73
CA LEU A 67 14.18 -10.94 21.76
C LEU A 67 13.22 -10.86 20.57
N PHE A 68 12.76 -11.99 20.06
CA PHE A 68 11.74 -12.03 19.01
C PHE A 68 10.45 -11.30 19.43
N LEU A 69 9.93 -11.60 20.62
CA LEU A 69 8.73 -10.92 21.12
C LEU A 69 8.91 -9.42 21.30
N LYS A 70 10.09 -8.96 21.76
CA LYS A 70 10.41 -7.52 21.82
C LYS A 70 10.43 -6.90 20.43
N ALA A 71 11.01 -7.56 19.44
CA ALA A 71 11.02 -7.07 18.07
C ALA A 71 9.60 -6.92 17.53
N LEU A 72 8.72 -7.91 17.74
CA LEU A 72 7.30 -7.82 17.37
C LEU A 72 6.57 -6.66 18.08
N PHE A 73 6.84 -6.46 19.37
CA PHE A 73 6.25 -5.36 20.14
C PHE A 73 6.65 -3.99 19.55
N PHE A 74 7.95 -3.77 19.31
CA PHE A 74 8.43 -2.50 18.79
C PHE A 74 8.00 -2.28 17.34
N SER A 75 8.05 -3.28 16.48
CA SER A 75 7.63 -3.15 15.09
C SER A 75 6.13 -2.89 14.97
N SER A 76 5.28 -3.63 15.68
CA SER A 76 3.84 -3.40 15.67
C SER A 76 3.45 -2.04 16.26
N THR A 77 4.13 -1.58 17.32
CA THR A 77 3.92 -0.24 17.87
C THR A 77 4.30 0.85 16.85
N PHE A 78 5.48 0.73 16.23
CA PHE A 78 5.95 1.67 15.23
C PHE A 78 5.01 1.73 14.02
N THR A 79 4.63 0.58 13.48
CA THR A 79 3.69 0.48 12.35
C THR A 79 2.33 1.09 12.70
N LEU A 80 1.81 0.83 13.91
CA LEU A 80 0.55 1.40 14.38
C LEU A 80 0.60 2.93 14.45
N LEU A 81 1.67 3.50 15.03
CA LEU A 81 1.83 4.96 15.12
C LEU A 81 1.98 5.58 13.74
N ALA A 82 2.78 4.97 12.85
CA ALA A 82 2.97 5.45 11.49
C ALA A 82 1.66 5.46 10.69
N ILE A 83 0.87 4.37 10.74
CA ILE A 83 -0.38 4.31 9.98
C ILE A 83 -1.43 5.26 10.54
N LEU A 84 -1.49 5.48 11.86
CA LEU A 84 -2.38 6.47 12.47
C LEU A 84 -2.03 7.88 12.01
N ALA A 85 -0.74 8.25 12.01
CA ALA A 85 -0.29 9.55 11.52
C ALA A 85 -0.63 9.77 10.05
N LEU A 86 -0.39 8.78 9.18
CA LEU A 86 -0.72 8.84 7.76
C LEU A 86 -2.24 8.92 7.53
N SER A 87 -3.03 8.14 8.26
CA SER A 87 -4.49 8.11 8.11
C SER A 87 -5.13 9.44 8.50
N LEU A 88 -4.64 10.10 9.56
CA LEU A 88 -5.11 11.42 9.96
C LEU A 88 -4.84 12.48 8.89
N GLY A 89 -3.65 12.43 8.26
CA GLY A 89 -3.31 13.32 7.16
C GLY A 89 -4.22 13.12 5.94
N LEU A 90 -4.45 11.87 5.54
CA LEU A 90 -5.26 11.55 4.36
C LEU A 90 -6.75 11.92 4.54
N LEU A 91 -7.33 11.64 5.71
CA LEU A 91 -8.74 11.95 5.98
C LEU A 91 -9.02 13.46 6.04
N SER A 92 -8.03 14.24 6.47
CA SER A 92 -8.20 15.69 6.66
C SER A 92 -7.83 16.49 5.41
N PHE A 93 -6.96 15.95 4.55
CA PHE A 93 -6.30 16.71 3.48
C PHE A 93 -6.08 15.87 2.20
N PHE A 94 -7.12 15.18 1.71
CA PHE A 94 -6.99 14.28 0.56
C PHE A 94 -6.40 14.96 -0.68
N ASP A 95 -6.93 16.11 -1.12
CA ASP A 95 -6.48 16.78 -2.35
C ASP A 95 -5.00 17.19 -2.32
N PRO A 96 -4.50 17.93 -1.30
CA PRO A 96 -3.07 18.27 -1.25
C PRO A 96 -2.18 17.04 -1.01
N PHE A 97 -2.68 16.00 -0.32
CA PHE A 97 -1.95 14.74 -0.18
C PHE A 97 -1.81 14.02 -1.52
N PHE A 98 -2.90 13.91 -2.28
CA PHE A 98 -2.93 13.30 -3.61
C PHE A 98 -1.99 14.06 -4.55
N LEU A 99 -2.05 15.40 -4.55
CA LEU A 99 -1.14 16.25 -5.33
C LEU A 99 0.33 15.97 -4.97
N LYS A 100 0.68 16.02 -3.68
CA LYS A 100 2.06 15.85 -3.26
C LYS A 100 2.58 14.44 -3.54
N PHE A 101 1.74 13.42 -3.36
CA PHE A 101 2.04 12.04 -3.71
C PHE A 101 2.43 11.92 -5.19
N HIS A 102 1.64 12.49 -6.10
CA HIS A 102 1.94 12.42 -7.53
C HIS A 102 3.20 13.20 -7.89
N GLN A 103 3.42 14.38 -7.33
CA GLN A 103 4.64 15.17 -7.56
C GLN A 103 5.93 14.48 -7.08
N VAL A 104 5.85 13.60 -6.08
CA VAL A 104 7.01 12.86 -5.57
C VAL A 104 7.30 11.63 -6.44
N LEU A 105 6.26 11.02 -7.03
CA LEU A 105 6.37 9.74 -7.73
C LEU A 105 6.48 9.87 -9.24
N PHE A 106 6.03 10.99 -9.82
CA PHE A 106 6.04 11.25 -11.25
C PHE A 106 6.77 12.56 -11.53
N ASP A 107 7.61 12.54 -12.56
CA ASP A 107 8.36 13.70 -13.07
C ASP A 107 7.62 14.46 -14.18
N ASN A 108 6.45 13.95 -14.59
CA ASN A 108 5.63 14.47 -15.67
C ASN A 108 4.23 14.87 -15.16
N GLN A 109 3.38 15.36 -16.07
CA GLN A 109 2.01 15.82 -15.79
C GLN A 109 0.92 14.89 -16.31
N ALA A 110 1.26 13.68 -16.79
CA ALA A 110 0.29 12.76 -17.39
C ALA A 110 -0.81 12.31 -16.40
N TRP A 111 -0.58 12.46 -15.09
CA TRP A 111 -1.56 12.16 -14.03
C TRP A 111 -2.66 13.23 -13.84
N LEU A 112 -2.58 14.38 -14.52
CA LEU A 112 -3.59 15.46 -14.44
C LEU A 112 -4.70 15.27 -15.48
N PHE A 113 -5.76 14.56 -15.10
CA PHE A 113 -6.86 14.24 -16.00
C PHE A 113 -8.03 15.22 -15.90
N PRO A 114 -8.74 15.47 -17.02
CA PRO A 114 -10.03 16.12 -16.97
C PRO A 114 -11.11 15.17 -16.40
N ALA A 115 -12.20 15.73 -15.88
CA ALA A 115 -13.23 14.96 -15.17
C ALA A 115 -13.97 13.95 -16.08
N GLU A 116 -13.97 14.20 -17.37
CA GLU A 116 -14.58 13.34 -18.39
C GLU A 116 -13.73 12.13 -18.78
N ASP A 117 -12.45 12.07 -18.39
CA ASP A 117 -11.57 10.94 -18.75
C ASP A 117 -12.07 9.63 -18.12
N ASN A 118 -12.06 8.56 -18.91
CA ASN A 118 -12.52 7.24 -18.48
C ASN A 118 -11.74 6.70 -17.27
N LEU A 119 -10.46 7.06 -17.14
CA LEU A 119 -9.64 6.65 -16.00
C LEU A 119 -10.14 7.25 -14.68
N ILE A 120 -10.50 8.54 -14.67
CA ILE A 120 -11.05 9.21 -13.48
C ILE A 120 -12.45 8.67 -13.14
N LYS A 121 -13.25 8.36 -14.16
CA LYS A 121 -14.57 7.72 -13.94
C LYS A 121 -14.45 6.32 -13.34
N LEU A 122 -13.42 5.56 -13.71
CA LEU A 122 -13.14 4.25 -13.12
C LEU A 122 -12.57 4.36 -11.69
N PHE A 123 -11.70 5.33 -11.46
CA PHE A 123 -11.03 5.54 -10.18
C PHE A 123 -11.27 6.96 -9.66
N PRO A 124 -12.50 7.28 -9.25
CA PRO A 124 -12.80 8.59 -8.69
C PRO A 124 -12.06 8.79 -7.36
N PRO A 125 -11.87 10.04 -6.88
CA PRO A 125 -11.25 10.30 -5.58
C PRO A 125 -11.83 9.47 -4.42
N THR A 126 -13.14 9.24 -4.41
CA THR A 126 -13.84 8.41 -3.42
C THR A 126 -13.36 6.96 -3.39
N PHE A 127 -12.95 6.41 -4.54
CA PHE A 127 -12.35 5.08 -4.61
C PHE A 127 -11.03 5.04 -3.83
N PHE A 128 -10.14 6.01 -4.04
CA PHE A 128 -8.84 6.05 -3.37
C PHE A 128 -8.98 6.27 -1.86
N VAL A 129 -9.90 7.15 -1.43
CA VAL A 129 -10.22 7.33 -0.01
C VAL A 129 -10.72 6.02 0.61
N ALA A 130 -11.68 5.35 -0.04
CA ALA A 130 -12.21 4.09 0.45
C ALA A 130 -11.13 2.99 0.50
N PHE A 131 -10.30 2.89 -0.54
CA PHE A 131 -9.19 1.94 -0.61
C PHE A 131 -8.17 2.18 0.51
N ALA A 132 -7.71 3.41 0.69
CA ALA A 132 -6.74 3.76 1.72
C ALA A 132 -7.31 3.53 3.13
N ASN A 133 -8.58 3.86 3.37
CA ASN A 133 -9.25 3.59 4.64
C ASN A 133 -9.32 2.08 4.95
N ARG A 134 -9.68 1.26 3.97
CA ARG A 134 -9.69 -0.21 4.14
C ARG A 134 -8.30 -0.75 4.43
N LEU A 135 -7.28 -0.25 3.73
CA LEU A 135 -5.90 -0.64 3.98
C LEU A 135 -5.45 -0.25 5.39
N ALA A 136 -5.71 0.99 5.82
CA ALA A 136 -5.39 1.47 7.15
C ALA A 136 -6.07 0.64 8.25
N GLN A 137 -7.37 0.33 8.10
CA GLN A 137 -8.12 -0.52 9.03
C GLN A 137 -7.47 -1.90 9.19
N ASN A 138 -7.08 -2.55 8.09
CA ASN A 138 -6.43 -3.85 8.12
C ASN A 138 -5.06 -3.80 8.83
N ILE A 139 -4.28 -2.74 8.57
CA ILE A 139 -2.96 -2.56 9.21
C ILE A 139 -3.10 -2.28 10.71
N ILE A 140 -4.05 -1.41 11.10
CA ILE A 140 -4.34 -1.12 12.51
C ILE A 140 -4.76 -2.38 13.23
N PHE A 141 -5.72 -3.12 12.67
CA PHE A 141 -6.23 -4.35 13.28
C PHE A 141 -5.13 -5.41 13.48
N THR A 142 -4.34 -5.67 12.44
CA THR A 142 -3.24 -6.66 12.52
C THR A 142 -2.14 -6.21 13.49
N SER A 143 -1.78 -4.93 13.49
CA SER A 143 -0.79 -4.36 14.43
C SER A 143 -1.26 -4.47 15.87
N LEU A 144 -2.54 -4.20 16.16
CA LEU A 144 -3.12 -4.34 17.50
C LEU A 144 -3.10 -5.79 17.99
N ILE A 145 -3.37 -6.76 17.11
CA ILE A 145 -3.26 -8.19 17.45
C ILE A 145 -1.82 -8.55 17.81
N ILE A 146 -0.85 -8.20 16.96
CA ILE A 146 0.57 -8.51 17.20
C ILE A 146 1.07 -7.83 18.48
N LEU A 147 0.68 -6.57 18.70
CA LEU A 147 1.02 -5.82 19.90
C LEU A 147 0.45 -6.47 21.16
N SER A 148 -0.82 -6.87 21.12
CA SER A 148 -1.50 -7.51 22.25
C SER A 148 -0.85 -8.86 22.59
N VAL A 149 -0.63 -9.70 21.57
CA VAL A 149 0.02 -11.01 21.73
C VAL A 149 1.43 -10.85 22.28
N SER A 150 2.27 -10.04 21.62
CA SER A 150 3.66 -9.82 22.08
C SER A 150 3.72 -9.29 23.51
N THR A 151 2.82 -8.38 23.90
CA THR A 151 2.74 -7.86 25.28
C THR A 151 2.39 -8.95 26.30
N ILE A 152 1.39 -9.80 26.01
CA ILE A 152 0.97 -10.89 26.90
C ILE A 152 2.12 -11.88 27.12
N PHE A 153 2.77 -12.31 26.04
CA PHE A 153 3.86 -13.27 26.12
C PHE A 153 5.12 -12.68 26.78
N LEU A 154 5.43 -11.40 26.57
CA LEU A 154 6.53 -10.72 27.27
C LEU A 154 6.28 -10.61 28.78
N LYS A 155 5.03 -10.35 29.20
CA LYS A 155 4.65 -10.34 30.62
C LYS A 155 4.77 -11.73 31.24
N LYS A 156 4.37 -12.79 30.53
CA LYS A 156 4.53 -14.19 30.98
C LYS A 156 6.00 -14.59 31.11
N ALA A 157 6.86 -14.21 30.15
CA ALA A 157 8.28 -14.55 30.16
C ALA A 157 9.14 -13.77 31.18
N LYS A 158 8.54 -12.79 31.90
CA LYS A 158 9.19 -12.04 32.99
C LYS A 158 8.83 -12.59 34.37
N ARG A 159 7.76 -13.38 34.48
CA ARG A 159 7.39 -14.14 35.68
C ARG A 159 8.13 -15.47 35.67
#